data_AF-A0AAV4VR20-F1
#
_entry.id   AF-A0AAV4VR20-F1
#
_cell.length_a   1.000
_cell.length_b   1.000
_cell.length_c   1.000
_cell.angle_alpha   90.00
_cell.angle_beta   90.00
_cell.angle_gamma   90.00
#
_symmetry.space_group_name_H-M   'P 1'
#
loop_
_entity.id
_entity.type
_entity.pdbx_description
1 polymer ?
#
loop_
_entity_poly.entity_id
_entity_poly.type
_entity_poly.pdbx_seq_one_letter_code
_entity_poly.pdbx_strand_id
1 'polypeptide(L)'
;MVMKRKEAKVYGTKKMVEGINKKGVKCLIIEDIVTSGSSVIETAEVLKKEGLIVTDCIVILNRLQGGEENISKAGIKLHSLFTIKDIFDRYCSLNTVEESVMENVSLFLKDNSYVPVKKAIMQKRLPFEKRAEMCKQPVVKKLFEIIARKKTNLCVAVDSLQSDSLLELADKLGPFVCMLKTHIDILRDFSNDVPVKLKELAEKHNFLIFEDRKFADIGNTVMNQYESGIYKIQQWADIVTVHGIPGSGIIEALKIASRDSERGCVLIAEMSSKGALTDENYRKKIREMADSHTDYVIGFVSQQRISENPSFTHMFPGVNIAVSGDSLGQQYKSPENAVANGADVVIVGRGICSSSDIIATAIEYKSRSYNAYDEECMKSFE
;
A
#
# COMPACT_ATOMS: atom_id res chain seq x y z
N MET A 1 -34.54 13.38 -17.61
CA MET A 1 -33.65 12.32 -17.16
C MET A 1 -32.23 12.84 -17.23
N VAL A 2 -31.43 12.58 -16.20
CA VAL A 2 -30.03 13.01 -16.11
C VAL A 2 -29.18 11.75 -16.01
N MET A 3 -28.14 11.61 -16.84
CA MET A 3 -27.30 10.41 -16.87
C MET A 3 -25.85 10.77 -16.57
N LYS A 4 -25.23 10.06 -15.62
CA LYS A 4 -23.80 10.14 -15.33
C LYS A 4 -23.04 9.33 -16.39
N ARG A 5 -22.09 9.96 -17.08
CA ARG A 5 -21.18 9.25 -18.00
C ARG A 5 -20.10 8.52 -17.21
N LYS A 6 -19.64 7.38 -17.73
CA LYS A 6 -18.45 6.68 -17.20
C LYS A 6 -17.16 7.50 -17.36
N GLU A 7 -17.07 8.33 -18.39
CA GLU A 7 -15.91 9.19 -18.69
C GLU A 7 -16.35 10.58 -19.19
N ALA A 8 -15.54 11.60 -18.93
CA ALA A 8 -15.77 12.98 -19.35
C ALA A 8 -15.65 13.15 -20.88
N LYS A 9 -16.36 14.12 -21.47
CA LYS A 9 -16.19 14.45 -22.89
C LYS A 9 -14.77 14.93 -23.18
N VAL A 10 -14.12 14.32 -24.17
CA VAL A 10 -12.77 14.69 -24.64
C VAL A 10 -12.79 16.00 -25.46
N TYR A 11 -13.91 16.33 -26.11
CA TYR A 11 -14.14 17.59 -26.83
C TYR A 11 -15.48 18.24 -26.44
N GLY A 12 -15.52 19.58 -26.37
CA GLY A 12 -16.68 20.37 -25.92
C GLY A 12 -16.69 20.65 -24.41
N THR A 13 -17.87 20.85 -23.79
CA THR A 13 -18.03 21.40 -22.42
C THR A 13 -17.52 20.52 -21.25
N LYS A 14 -16.78 19.43 -21.50
CA LYS A 14 -16.19 18.51 -20.49
C LYS A 14 -17.15 18.02 -19.38
N LYS A 15 -18.47 18.03 -19.62
CA LYS A 15 -19.48 17.70 -18.61
C LYS A 15 -19.55 16.18 -18.38
N MET A 16 -19.62 15.77 -17.11
CA MET A 16 -19.84 14.38 -16.66
C MET A 16 -21.32 13.98 -16.64
N VAL A 17 -22.21 14.95 -16.78
CA VAL A 17 -23.65 14.83 -16.62
C VAL A 17 -24.33 15.25 -17.92
N GLU A 18 -25.14 14.36 -18.49
CA GLU A 18 -25.95 14.64 -19.69
C GLU A 18 -27.43 14.75 -19.35
N GLY A 19 -28.13 15.64 -20.05
CA GLY A 19 -29.55 15.93 -19.85
C GLY A 19 -29.82 17.38 -19.41
N ILE A 20 -31.09 17.69 -19.22
CA ILE A 20 -31.53 19.02 -18.74
C ILE A 20 -31.26 19.08 -17.23
N ASN A 21 -30.24 19.82 -16.82
CA ASN A 21 -29.96 20.11 -15.43
C ASN A 21 -30.19 21.61 -15.14
N LYS A 22 -30.98 21.91 -14.10
CA LYS A 22 -31.19 23.26 -13.60
C LYS A 22 -30.78 23.28 -12.14
N LYS A 23 -29.93 24.23 -11.76
CA LYS A 23 -29.48 24.38 -10.36
C LYS A 23 -30.68 24.51 -9.43
N GLY A 24 -30.58 23.89 -8.25
CA GLY A 24 -31.62 23.89 -7.22
C GLY A 24 -32.75 22.86 -7.45
N VAL A 25 -32.73 22.09 -8.54
CA VAL A 25 -33.75 21.06 -8.78
C VAL A 25 -33.39 19.78 -8.03
N LYS A 26 -34.41 19.14 -7.44
CA LYS A 26 -34.28 17.83 -6.80
C LYS A 26 -34.09 16.74 -7.84
N CYS A 27 -33.13 15.86 -7.61
CA CYS A 27 -32.83 14.72 -8.47
C CYS A 27 -32.92 13.42 -7.65
N LEU A 28 -33.71 12.47 -8.18
CA LEU A 28 -33.80 11.11 -7.67
C LEU A 28 -32.78 10.23 -8.38
N ILE A 29 -31.97 9.48 -7.64
CA ILE A 29 -31.08 8.46 -8.22
C ILE A 29 -31.87 7.15 -8.33
N ILE A 30 -31.75 6.48 -9.49
CA ILE A 30 -32.35 5.16 -9.73
C ILE A 30 -31.22 4.21 -10.13
N GLU A 31 -31.02 3.15 -9.34
CA GLU A 31 -30.02 2.11 -9.59
C GLU A 31 -30.71 0.72 -9.62
N ASP A 32 -30.05 -0.28 -10.18
CA ASP A 32 -30.54 -1.66 -10.17
C ASP A 32 -30.36 -2.32 -8.80
N ILE A 33 -29.13 -2.32 -8.29
CA ILE A 33 -28.75 -3.07 -7.09
C ILE A 33 -27.84 -2.25 -6.18
N VAL A 34 -28.01 -2.41 -4.87
CA VAL A 34 -27.09 -1.83 -3.89
C VAL A 34 -26.43 -2.91 -3.05
N THR A 35 -25.09 -2.82 -2.98
CA THR A 35 -24.24 -3.56 -2.05
C THR A 35 -23.69 -2.61 -0.98
N SER A 36 -22.57 -1.93 -1.24
CA SER A 36 -21.94 -0.95 -0.33
C SER A 36 -22.47 0.47 -0.47
N GLY A 37 -23.23 0.78 -1.53
CA GLY A 37 -23.77 2.12 -1.78
C GLY A 37 -22.80 3.12 -2.43
N SER A 38 -21.56 2.73 -2.73
CA SER A 38 -20.52 3.64 -3.25
C SER A 38 -20.90 4.30 -4.58
N SER A 39 -21.49 3.55 -5.53
CA SER A 39 -21.94 4.09 -6.83
C SER A 39 -22.96 5.22 -6.67
N VAL A 40 -23.92 5.05 -5.75
CA VAL A 40 -24.95 6.03 -5.44
C VAL A 40 -24.33 7.29 -4.84
N ILE A 41 -23.39 7.14 -3.90
CA ILE A 41 -22.70 8.25 -3.25
C ILE A 41 -21.87 9.06 -4.27
N GLU A 42 -21.03 8.39 -5.06
CA GLU A 42 -20.24 9.04 -6.11
C GLU A 42 -21.13 9.79 -7.11
N THR A 43 -22.25 9.18 -7.50
CA THR A 43 -23.20 9.80 -8.42
C THR A 43 -23.85 11.02 -7.78
N ALA A 44 -24.25 10.93 -6.51
CA ALA A 44 -24.80 12.05 -5.78
C ALA A 44 -23.81 13.21 -5.63
N GLU A 45 -22.52 12.94 -5.39
CA GLU A 45 -21.49 13.97 -5.31
C GLU A 45 -21.33 14.73 -6.64
N VAL A 46 -21.31 14.01 -7.76
CA VAL A 46 -21.25 14.62 -9.09
C VAL A 46 -22.47 15.50 -9.36
N LEU A 47 -23.68 15.01 -9.04
CA LEU A 47 -24.92 15.76 -9.22
C LEU A 47 -24.98 17.00 -8.30
N LYS A 48 -24.55 16.86 -7.04
CA LYS A 48 -24.45 17.96 -6.08
C LYS A 48 -23.48 19.05 -6.55
N LYS A 49 -22.34 18.67 -7.15
CA LYS A 49 -21.37 19.63 -7.76
C LYS A 49 -21.97 20.40 -8.94
N GLU A 50 -22.87 19.78 -9.70
CA GLU A 50 -23.63 20.46 -10.77
C GLU A 50 -24.79 21.33 -10.22
N GLY A 51 -24.93 21.42 -8.90
CA GLY A 51 -25.94 22.25 -8.23
C GLY A 51 -27.32 21.58 -8.12
N LEU A 52 -27.41 20.27 -8.29
CA LEU A 52 -28.64 19.50 -8.05
C LEU A 52 -28.76 19.11 -6.58
N ILE A 53 -30.00 18.95 -6.13
CA ILE A 53 -30.31 18.52 -4.76
C ILE A 53 -30.60 17.02 -4.80
N VAL A 54 -29.74 16.19 -4.22
CA VAL A 54 -29.93 14.74 -4.14
C VAL A 54 -30.27 14.36 -2.70
N THR A 55 -31.51 13.92 -2.47
CA THR A 55 -32.02 13.52 -1.15
C THR A 55 -32.39 12.05 -1.07
N ASP A 56 -32.68 11.40 -2.20
CA ASP A 56 -33.25 10.06 -2.25
C ASP A 56 -32.60 9.23 -3.37
N CYS A 57 -32.55 7.92 -3.15
CA CYS A 57 -32.18 6.92 -4.13
C CYS A 57 -33.17 5.76 -4.08
N ILE A 58 -33.64 5.28 -5.24
CA ILE A 58 -34.45 4.06 -5.37
C ILE A 58 -33.62 2.98 -6.04
N VAL A 59 -33.67 1.77 -5.49
CA VAL A 59 -33.04 0.57 -6.06
C VAL A 59 -34.04 -0.55 -6.21
N ILE A 60 -33.82 -1.44 -7.18
CA ILE A 60 -34.65 -2.64 -7.33
C ILE A 60 -34.32 -3.63 -6.21
N LEU A 61 -33.03 -3.87 -5.95
CA LEU A 61 -32.57 -4.87 -4.98
C LEU A 61 -31.55 -4.32 -3.98
N ASN A 62 -31.86 -4.42 -2.69
CA ASN A 62 -30.93 -4.20 -1.59
C ASN A 62 -30.34 -5.52 -1.09
N ARG A 63 -29.02 -5.71 -1.25
CA ARG A 63 -28.35 -6.93 -0.83
C ARG A 63 -28.09 -7.03 0.68
N LEU A 64 -28.50 -6.03 1.46
CA LEU A 64 -28.31 -5.98 2.92
C LEU A 64 -26.83 -6.09 3.34
N GLN A 65 -25.93 -5.61 2.48
CA GLN A 65 -24.48 -5.63 2.72
C GLN A 65 -23.98 -4.25 3.15
N GLY A 66 -24.70 -3.52 4.01
CA GLY A 66 -24.27 -2.24 4.59
C GLY A 66 -24.46 -0.97 3.73
N GLY A 67 -25.02 -1.09 2.52
CA GLY A 67 -25.22 0.05 1.62
C GLY A 67 -26.20 1.10 2.12
N GLU A 68 -27.27 0.69 2.82
CA GLU A 68 -28.27 1.61 3.37
C GLU A 68 -27.66 2.57 4.40
N GLU A 69 -26.89 2.03 5.35
CA GLU A 69 -26.19 2.83 6.36
C GLU A 69 -25.18 3.79 5.72
N ASN A 70 -24.46 3.32 4.70
CA ASN A 70 -23.45 4.12 4.02
C ASN A 70 -24.08 5.28 3.22
N ILE A 71 -25.16 5.01 2.48
CA ILE A 71 -25.90 6.03 1.73
C ILE A 71 -26.55 7.05 2.68
N SER A 72 -27.08 6.59 3.82
CA SER A 72 -27.66 7.45 4.85
C SER A 72 -26.63 8.45 5.42
N LYS A 73 -25.38 8.01 5.66
CA LYS A 73 -24.28 8.90 6.08
C LYS A 73 -23.96 10.00 5.06
N ALA A 74 -24.22 9.77 3.77
CA ALA A 74 -24.08 10.78 2.72
C ALA A 74 -25.29 11.74 2.63
N GLY A 75 -26.24 11.63 3.56
CA GLY A 75 -27.45 12.45 3.63
C GLY A 75 -28.49 12.07 2.58
N ILE A 76 -28.51 10.81 2.14
CA ILE A 76 -29.41 10.31 1.10
C ILE A 76 -30.26 9.18 1.71
N LYS A 77 -31.57 9.21 1.48
CA LYS A 77 -32.47 8.13 1.87
C LYS A 77 -32.51 7.07 0.78
N LEU A 78 -32.19 5.83 1.14
CA LEU A 78 -32.34 4.68 0.25
C LEU A 78 -33.77 4.13 0.36
N HIS A 79 -34.37 3.81 -0.78
CA HIS A 79 -35.60 3.04 -0.90
C HIS A 79 -35.32 1.82 -1.78
N SER A 80 -35.77 0.64 -1.38
CA SER A 80 -35.59 -0.60 -2.16
C SER A 80 -36.93 -1.27 -2.44
N LEU A 81 -37.14 -1.75 -3.67
CA LEU A 81 -38.33 -2.56 -3.99
C LEU A 81 -38.27 -3.93 -3.30
N PHE A 82 -37.11 -4.56 -3.34
CA PHE A 82 -36.84 -5.84 -2.70
C PHE A 82 -35.53 -5.79 -1.94
N THR A 83 -35.44 -6.60 -0.90
CA THR A 83 -34.20 -7.01 -0.26
C THR A 83 -33.81 -8.40 -0.75
N ILE A 84 -32.54 -8.77 -0.58
CA ILE A 84 -32.11 -10.14 -0.88
C ILE A 84 -32.85 -11.18 -0.01
N LYS A 85 -33.26 -10.79 1.20
CA LYS A 85 -34.09 -11.62 2.06
C LYS A 85 -35.47 -11.89 1.46
N ASP A 86 -36.10 -10.89 0.82
CA ASP A 86 -37.40 -11.09 0.15
C ASP A 86 -37.31 -12.10 -0.99
N ILE A 87 -36.20 -12.06 -1.75
CA ILE A 87 -35.92 -13.03 -2.82
C ILE A 87 -35.73 -14.44 -2.25
N PHE A 88 -35.00 -14.56 -1.15
CA PHE A 88 -34.75 -15.82 -0.46
C PHE A 88 -35.99 -16.43 0.15
N ASP A 89 -36.75 -15.65 0.92
CA ASP A 89 -38.01 -16.08 1.52
C ASP A 89 -38.95 -16.62 0.42
N ARG A 90 -38.93 -15.99 -0.78
CA ARG A 90 -39.70 -16.46 -1.93
C ARG A 90 -39.20 -17.79 -2.48
N TYR A 91 -37.90 -17.97 -2.70
CA TYR A 91 -37.35 -19.23 -3.21
C TYR A 91 -37.55 -20.39 -2.24
N CYS A 92 -37.42 -20.15 -0.93
CA CYS A 92 -37.75 -21.11 0.12
C CYS A 92 -39.23 -21.50 0.06
N SER A 93 -40.15 -20.54 -0.07
CA SER A 93 -41.59 -20.84 -0.17
C SER A 93 -41.97 -21.69 -1.38
N LEU A 94 -41.11 -21.72 -2.41
CA LEU A 94 -41.33 -22.47 -3.64
C LEU A 94 -40.60 -23.82 -3.66
N ASN A 95 -39.85 -24.18 -2.61
CA ASN A 95 -39.00 -25.39 -2.56
C ASN A 95 -38.08 -25.52 -3.78
N THR A 96 -37.58 -24.39 -4.29
CA THR A 96 -36.76 -24.34 -5.52
C THR A 96 -35.26 -24.26 -5.24
N VAL A 97 -34.88 -24.10 -3.97
CA VAL A 97 -33.49 -23.98 -3.51
C VAL A 97 -33.34 -24.84 -2.25
N GLU A 98 -32.25 -25.61 -2.18
CA GLU A 98 -31.91 -26.42 -1.01
C GLU A 98 -31.46 -25.54 0.18
N GLU A 99 -31.74 -25.99 1.40
CA GLU A 99 -31.37 -25.29 2.63
C GLU A 99 -29.85 -25.05 2.75
N SER A 100 -29.04 -25.97 2.22
CA SER A 100 -27.58 -25.87 2.15
C SER A 100 -27.08 -24.66 1.33
N VAL A 101 -27.77 -24.33 0.24
CA VAL A 101 -27.46 -23.17 -0.60
C VAL A 101 -27.78 -21.89 0.15
N MET A 102 -28.85 -21.89 0.94
CA MET A 102 -29.27 -20.74 1.74
C MET A 102 -28.28 -20.42 2.85
N GLU A 103 -27.74 -21.44 3.53
CA GLU A 103 -26.68 -21.26 4.51
C GLU A 103 -25.42 -20.67 3.88
N ASN A 104 -24.98 -21.22 2.73
CA ASN A 104 -23.82 -20.73 2.01
C ASN A 104 -23.96 -19.26 1.57
N VAL A 105 -25.13 -18.88 1.07
CA VAL A 105 -25.36 -17.50 0.64
C VAL A 105 -25.49 -16.56 1.84
N SER A 106 -26.07 -17.01 2.95
CA SER A 106 -26.13 -16.24 4.21
C SER A 106 -24.73 -15.97 4.77
N LEU A 107 -23.86 -16.99 4.77
CA LEU A 107 -22.45 -16.85 5.11
C LEU A 107 -21.74 -15.87 4.16
N PHE A 108 -21.95 -16.02 2.86
CA PHE A 108 -21.37 -15.13 1.86
C PHE A 108 -21.79 -13.67 2.07
N LEU A 109 -23.06 -13.39 2.35
CA LEU A 109 -23.54 -12.02 2.59
C LEU A 109 -22.94 -11.43 3.88
N LYS A 110 -22.79 -12.25 4.93
CA LYS A 110 -22.16 -11.84 6.18
C LYS A 110 -20.67 -11.54 5.99
N ASP A 111 -19.95 -12.42 5.30
CA ASP A 111 -18.52 -12.27 5.03
C ASP A 111 -18.20 -11.11 4.09
N ASN A 112 -19.16 -10.76 3.22
CA ASN A 112 -19.06 -9.65 2.27
C ASN A 112 -19.91 -8.45 2.67
N SER A 113 -20.32 -8.33 3.93
CA SER A 113 -21.02 -7.14 4.42
C SER A 113 -20.07 -5.95 4.41
N TYR A 114 -20.52 -4.81 3.86
CA TYR A 114 -19.79 -3.56 4.03
C TYR A 114 -19.82 -3.19 5.51
N VAL A 115 -18.72 -3.45 6.19
CA VAL A 115 -18.40 -2.76 7.44
C VAL A 115 -17.92 -1.39 7.00
N PRO A 116 -18.59 -0.29 7.41
CA PRO A 116 -18.02 1.03 7.24
C PRO A 116 -16.60 0.93 7.78
N VAL A 117 -15.61 1.23 6.95
CA VAL A 117 -14.32 1.62 7.48
C VAL A 117 -14.68 2.80 8.36
N LYS A 118 -14.86 2.58 9.67
CA LYS A 118 -14.60 3.62 10.65
C LYS A 118 -13.29 4.14 10.13
N LYS A 119 -13.26 5.39 9.67
CA LYS A 119 -12.00 6.11 9.46
C LYS A 119 -11.26 5.76 10.74
N ALA A 120 -10.32 4.82 10.66
CA ALA A 120 -9.70 4.30 11.86
C ALA A 120 -9.23 5.59 12.52
N ILE A 121 -9.56 5.77 13.80
CA ILE A 121 -8.95 6.88 14.54
C ILE A 121 -7.47 6.63 14.32
N MET A 122 -6.89 7.36 13.37
CA MET A 122 -5.61 7.01 12.80
C MET A 122 -4.70 7.12 13.99
N GLN A 123 -4.15 5.99 14.42
CA GLN A 123 -3.46 5.96 15.69
C GLN A 123 -2.39 7.04 15.62
N LYS A 124 -2.39 7.93 16.63
CA LYS A 124 -1.56 9.14 16.67
C LYS A 124 -0.14 8.79 16.20
N ARG A 125 0.28 9.36 15.07
CA ARG A 125 1.54 8.97 14.41
C ARG A 125 2.70 9.45 15.27
N LEU A 126 3.53 8.51 15.72
CA LEU A 126 4.68 8.84 16.57
C LEU A 126 5.86 9.33 15.74
N PRO A 127 6.59 10.37 16.17
CA PRO A 127 7.86 10.75 15.57
C PRO A 127 8.83 9.57 15.51
N PHE A 128 9.71 9.54 14.51
CA PHE A 128 10.65 8.44 14.32
C PHE A 128 11.60 8.27 15.51
N GLU A 129 11.98 9.34 16.18
CA GLU A 129 12.78 9.33 17.42
C GLU A 129 12.08 8.51 18.51
N LYS A 130 10.77 8.71 18.68
CA LYS A 130 9.96 7.98 19.65
C LYS A 130 9.77 6.52 19.27
N ARG A 131 9.61 6.23 17.98
CA ARG A 131 9.55 4.85 17.51
C ARG A 131 10.89 4.13 17.71
N ALA A 132 12.02 4.80 17.48
CA ALA A 132 13.35 4.25 17.72
C ALA A 132 13.57 3.87 19.19
N GLU A 133 13.11 4.70 20.14
CA GLU A 133 13.15 4.42 21.58
C GLU A 133 12.36 3.15 21.96
N MET A 134 11.29 2.84 21.22
CA MET A 134 10.40 1.70 21.50
C MET A 134 10.85 0.38 20.83
N CYS A 135 11.68 0.46 19.81
CA CYS A 135 12.09 -0.70 19.01
C CYS A 135 13.17 -1.54 19.70
N LYS A 136 12.94 -2.85 19.78
CA LYS A 136 13.94 -3.83 20.24
C LYS A 136 14.79 -4.38 19.10
N GLN A 137 14.22 -4.51 17.90
CA GLN A 137 14.93 -5.04 16.74
C GLN A 137 15.94 -3.97 16.24
N PRO A 138 17.25 -4.31 16.11
CA PRO A 138 18.30 -3.31 15.93
C PRO A 138 18.28 -2.62 14.56
N VAL A 139 17.92 -3.34 13.49
CA VAL A 139 17.86 -2.79 12.12
C VAL A 139 16.77 -1.73 11.99
N VAL A 140 15.56 -1.98 12.51
CA VAL A 140 14.47 -1.00 12.44
C VAL A 140 14.71 0.19 13.36
N LYS A 141 15.35 -0.03 14.52
CA LYS A 141 15.81 1.04 15.39
C LYS A 141 16.80 1.95 14.66
N LYS A 142 17.84 1.37 14.05
CA LYS A 142 18.84 2.09 13.25
C LYS A 142 18.18 2.83 12.08
N LEU A 143 17.21 2.21 11.41
CA LEU A 143 16.45 2.87 10.34
C LEU A 143 15.74 4.13 10.85
N PHE A 144 15.01 4.04 11.96
CA PHE A 144 14.31 5.20 12.52
C PHE A 144 15.27 6.30 13.00
N GLU A 145 16.41 5.94 13.60
CA GLU A 145 17.47 6.90 13.96
C GLU A 145 18.06 7.61 12.73
N ILE A 146 18.29 6.88 11.64
CA ILE A 146 18.74 7.45 10.35
C ILE A 146 17.70 8.43 9.82
N ILE A 147 16.42 8.01 9.78
CA ILE A 147 15.32 8.84 9.25
C ILE A 147 15.20 10.13 10.05
N ALA A 148 15.16 10.04 11.38
CA ALA A 148 15.12 11.16 12.31
C ALA A 148 16.29 12.13 12.08
N ARG A 149 17.52 11.62 12.14
CA ARG A 149 18.74 12.43 12.04
C ARG A 149 18.88 13.13 10.69
N LYS A 150 18.63 12.41 9.59
CA LYS A 150 18.80 12.93 8.23
C LYS A 150 17.56 13.63 7.69
N LYS A 151 16.45 13.61 8.43
CA LYS A 151 15.13 14.08 8.02
C LYS A 151 14.73 13.53 6.65
N THR A 152 14.89 12.22 6.46
CA THR A 152 14.58 11.55 5.20
C THR A 152 13.93 10.21 5.45
N ASN A 153 12.74 10.02 4.91
CA ASN A 153 12.07 8.72 4.82
C ASN A 153 12.01 8.23 3.36
N LEU A 154 12.98 8.64 2.56
CA LEU A 154 13.14 8.23 1.17
C LEU A 154 14.05 7.00 1.06
N CYS A 155 13.54 5.97 0.42
CA CYS A 155 14.32 4.84 -0.07
C CYS A 155 14.40 4.94 -1.60
N VAL A 156 15.62 4.86 -2.16
CA VAL A 156 15.79 4.89 -3.63
C VAL A 156 16.07 3.48 -4.15
N ALA A 157 15.27 3.06 -5.13
CA ALA A 157 15.48 1.84 -5.90
C ALA A 157 16.45 2.10 -7.05
N VAL A 158 17.68 1.61 -6.90
CA VAL A 158 18.72 1.76 -7.92
C VAL A 158 18.75 0.50 -8.79
N ASP A 159 17.82 0.46 -9.76
CA ASP A 159 17.69 -0.64 -10.72
C ASP A 159 18.66 -0.45 -11.91
N SER A 160 19.96 -0.33 -11.63
CA SER A 160 21.01 -0.21 -12.65
C SER A 160 21.49 -1.59 -13.12
N LEU A 161 21.88 -1.70 -14.38
CA LEU A 161 22.42 -2.94 -14.97
C LEU A 161 23.95 -3.03 -14.90
N GLN A 162 24.63 -1.97 -14.44
CA GLN A 162 26.08 -1.86 -14.39
C GLN A 162 26.55 -1.48 -12.99
N SER A 163 27.61 -2.12 -12.53
CA SER A 163 28.13 -2.00 -11.17
C SER A 163 28.60 -0.58 -10.85
N ASP A 164 29.33 0.06 -11.78
CA ASP A 164 29.82 1.43 -11.59
C ASP A 164 28.66 2.44 -11.48
N SER A 165 27.61 2.25 -12.28
CA SER A 165 26.42 3.11 -12.22
C SER A 165 25.65 2.94 -10.90
N LEU A 166 25.53 1.71 -10.38
CA LEU A 166 24.96 1.46 -9.05
C LEU A 166 25.75 2.22 -7.96
N LEU A 167 27.07 2.07 -7.95
CA LEU A 167 27.94 2.68 -6.94
C LEU A 167 27.98 4.21 -7.04
N GLU A 168 28.02 4.76 -8.24
CA GLU A 168 27.97 6.22 -8.47
C GLU A 168 26.65 6.82 -7.99
N LEU A 169 25.52 6.17 -8.30
CA LEU A 169 24.21 6.59 -7.81
C LEU A 169 24.12 6.47 -6.29
N ALA A 170 24.67 5.39 -5.71
CA ALA A 170 24.71 5.22 -4.26
C ALA A 170 25.51 6.33 -3.56
N ASP A 171 26.66 6.73 -4.11
CA ASP A 171 27.47 7.82 -3.55
C ASP A 171 26.77 9.18 -3.67
N LYS A 172 26.16 9.47 -4.83
CA LYS A 172 25.45 10.75 -5.06
C LYS A 172 24.16 10.87 -4.25
N LEU A 173 23.40 9.79 -4.11
CA LEU A 173 22.10 9.79 -3.45
C LEU A 173 22.19 9.50 -1.95
N GLY A 174 23.26 8.85 -1.49
CA GLY A 174 23.49 8.45 -0.11
C GLY A 174 23.14 9.51 0.93
N PRO A 175 23.57 10.79 0.80
CA PRO A 175 23.25 11.85 1.76
C PRO A 175 21.74 12.11 1.95
N PHE A 176 20.91 11.75 0.97
CA PHE A 176 19.50 12.14 0.91
C PHE A 176 18.53 10.99 1.24
N VAL A 177 19.01 9.75 1.37
CA VAL A 177 18.18 8.57 1.56
C VAL A 177 18.34 7.94 2.94
N CYS A 178 17.30 7.30 3.47
CA CYS A 178 17.43 6.44 4.64
C CYS A 178 17.85 5.02 4.26
N MET A 179 17.50 4.60 3.04
CA MET A 179 17.83 3.28 2.50
C MET A 179 18.13 3.37 1.01
N LEU A 180 18.97 2.45 0.54
CA LEU A 180 19.17 2.21 -0.88
C LEU A 180 18.76 0.79 -1.19
N LYS A 181 17.82 0.65 -2.12
CA LYS A 181 17.26 -0.62 -2.53
C LYS A 181 17.91 -1.11 -3.82
N THR A 182 18.37 -2.36 -3.80
CA THR A 182 19.01 -3.02 -4.93
C THR A 182 18.15 -4.15 -5.49
N HIS A 183 18.45 -4.55 -6.73
CA HIS A 183 18.20 -5.88 -7.25
C HIS A 183 19.56 -6.39 -7.72
N ILE A 184 20.30 -7.10 -6.87
CA ILE A 184 21.70 -7.44 -7.20
C ILE A 184 21.79 -8.36 -8.43
N ASP A 185 20.73 -9.12 -8.69
CA ASP A 185 20.63 -10.14 -9.72
C ASP A 185 20.46 -9.58 -11.14
N ILE A 186 20.21 -8.27 -11.31
CA ILE A 186 20.13 -7.64 -12.64
C ILE A 186 21.47 -7.03 -13.10
N LEU A 187 22.49 -6.99 -12.24
CA LEU A 187 23.82 -6.51 -12.61
C LEU A 187 24.47 -7.48 -13.60
N ARG A 188 24.86 -6.97 -14.77
CA ARG A 188 25.49 -7.79 -15.82
C ARG A 188 26.96 -8.10 -15.52
N ASP A 189 27.57 -7.30 -14.65
CA ASP A 189 29.00 -7.25 -14.35
C ASP A 189 29.27 -7.45 -12.85
N PHE A 190 28.37 -8.14 -12.13
CA PHE A 190 28.52 -8.37 -10.70
C PHE A 190 29.89 -8.95 -10.35
N SER A 191 30.51 -8.37 -9.33
CA SER A 191 31.72 -8.90 -8.68
C SER A 191 31.57 -8.81 -7.16
N ASN A 192 32.37 -9.60 -6.44
CA ASN A 192 32.36 -9.61 -4.97
C ASN A 192 32.78 -8.27 -4.35
N ASP A 193 33.37 -7.36 -5.13
CA ASP A 193 33.75 -6.02 -4.69
C ASP A 193 32.54 -5.08 -4.58
N VAL A 194 31.46 -5.34 -5.33
CA VAL A 194 30.27 -4.48 -5.34
C VAL A 194 29.63 -4.37 -3.96
N PRO A 195 29.32 -5.49 -3.25
CA PRO A 195 28.81 -5.40 -1.90
C PRO A 195 29.76 -4.73 -0.91
N VAL A 196 31.08 -4.89 -1.08
CA VAL A 196 32.09 -4.26 -0.20
C VAL A 196 32.02 -2.75 -0.34
N LYS A 197 32.10 -2.24 -1.57
CA LYS A 197 32.02 -0.80 -1.86
C LYS A 197 30.66 -0.22 -1.49
N LEU A 198 29.57 -0.97 -1.69
CA LEU A 198 28.24 -0.51 -1.31
C LEU A 198 28.10 -0.33 0.21
N LYS A 199 28.70 -1.23 1.01
CA LYS A 199 28.78 -1.07 2.48
C LYS A 199 29.63 0.14 2.88
N GLU A 200 30.77 0.38 2.24
CA GLU A 200 31.59 1.58 2.50
C GLU A 200 30.78 2.87 2.25
N LEU A 201 29.97 2.90 1.18
CA LEU A 201 29.08 4.02 0.89
C LEU A 201 27.93 4.13 1.90
N ALA A 202 27.35 3.00 2.33
CA ALA A 202 26.30 2.97 3.34
C ALA A 202 26.79 3.50 4.70
N GLU A 203 28.02 3.15 5.08
CA GLU A 203 28.68 3.69 6.27
C GLU A 203 29.02 5.17 6.12
N LYS A 204 29.64 5.56 4.99
CA LYS A 204 30.01 6.96 4.68
C LYS A 204 28.81 7.91 4.76
N HIS A 205 27.67 7.49 4.20
CA HIS A 205 26.48 8.34 4.07
C HIS A 205 25.37 8.03 5.06
N ASN A 206 25.56 7.02 5.91
CA ASN A 206 24.61 6.56 6.91
C ASN A 206 23.22 6.26 6.31
N PHE A 207 23.13 5.20 5.50
CA PHE A 207 21.87 4.60 5.01
C PHE A 207 21.92 3.08 5.17
N LEU A 208 20.77 2.40 5.13
CA LEU A 208 20.73 0.92 5.10
C LEU A 208 20.64 0.37 3.69
N ILE A 209 21.23 -0.80 3.47
CA ILE A 209 21.17 -1.53 2.20
C ILE A 209 19.99 -2.50 2.23
N PHE A 210 19.10 -2.37 1.23
CA PHE A 210 17.88 -3.15 1.12
C PHE A 210 17.87 -3.97 -0.17
N GLU A 211 18.13 -5.26 -0.07
CA GLU A 211 18.09 -6.14 -1.25
C GLU A 211 16.66 -6.63 -1.51
N ASP A 212 16.09 -6.22 -2.64
CA ASP A 212 14.70 -6.50 -2.99
C ASP A 212 14.53 -7.85 -3.68
N ARG A 213 15.04 -8.90 -3.02
CA ARG A 213 15.14 -10.24 -3.58
C ARG A 213 13.81 -10.97 -3.76
N LYS A 214 12.80 -10.60 -2.98
CA LYS A 214 11.45 -11.22 -2.91
C LYS A 214 11.53 -12.73 -2.72
N PHE A 215 12.20 -13.19 -1.66
CA PHE A 215 12.26 -14.61 -1.33
C PHE A 215 10.84 -15.20 -1.24
N ALA A 216 10.59 -16.33 -1.90
CA ALA A 216 9.25 -16.90 -2.05
C ALA A 216 9.27 -18.44 -2.16
N ASP A 217 10.26 -19.07 -1.54
CA ASP A 217 10.44 -20.53 -1.55
C ASP A 217 10.37 -21.10 -0.11
N ILE A 218 10.43 -22.41 0.04
CA ILE A 218 10.49 -23.07 1.35
C ILE A 218 11.78 -22.70 2.10
N GLY A 219 11.74 -22.80 3.43
CA GLY A 219 12.80 -22.39 4.34
C GLY A 219 14.21 -22.86 3.93
N ASN A 220 14.39 -24.16 3.68
CA ASN A 220 15.70 -24.72 3.34
C ASN A 220 16.27 -24.13 2.03
N THR A 221 15.42 -23.87 1.04
CA THR A 221 15.84 -23.29 -0.24
C THR A 221 16.25 -21.83 -0.04
N VAL A 222 15.44 -21.04 0.67
CA VAL A 222 15.74 -19.62 0.88
C VAL A 222 16.99 -19.39 1.72
N MET A 223 17.28 -20.28 2.68
CA MET A 223 18.51 -20.24 3.47
C MET A 223 19.73 -20.30 2.54
N ASN A 224 19.74 -21.25 1.61
CA ASN A 224 20.82 -21.38 0.62
C ASN A 224 20.86 -20.18 -0.35
N GLN A 225 19.70 -19.66 -0.79
CA GLN A 225 19.66 -18.49 -1.66
C GLN A 225 20.17 -17.21 -0.96
N TYR A 226 20.03 -17.13 0.35
CA TYR A 226 20.40 -15.96 1.16
C TYR A 226 21.87 -16.00 1.61
N GLU A 227 22.36 -17.13 2.12
CA GLU A 227 23.75 -17.24 2.63
C GLU A 227 24.79 -17.61 1.57
N SER A 228 24.37 -18.37 0.55
CA SER A 228 25.29 -19.02 -0.39
C SER A 228 25.23 -18.38 -1.78
N GLY A 229 25.66 -19.15 -2.79
CA GLY A 229 25.69 -18.69 -4.17
C GLY A 229 26.70 -17.57 -4.41
N ILE A 230 26.53 -16.91 -5.55
CA ILE A 230 27.42 -15.83 -5.99
C ILE A 230 27.17 -14.56 -5.17
N TYR A 231 25.92 -14.27 -4.82
CA TYR A 231 25.55 -12.99 -4.21
C TYR A 231 25.74 -12.91 -2.70
N LYS A 232 25.67 -14.04 -1.97
CA LYS A 232 25.84 -14.12 -0.51
C LYS A 232 25.13 -12.97 0.23
N ILE A 233 23.85 -12.76 -0.10
CA ILE A 233 23.04 -11.57 0.27
C ILE A 233 23.12 -11.28 1.77
N GLN A 234 23.10 -12.32 2.60
CA GLN A 234 23.23 -12.24 4.06
C GLN A 234 24.44 -11.42 4.53
N GLN A 235 25.54 -11.43 3.79
CA GLN A 235 26.79 -10.80 4.22
C GLN A 235 26.78 -9.27 4.12
N TRP A 236 25.81 -8.67 3.40
CA TRP A 236 25.87 -7.26 3.07
C TRP A 236 24.52 -6.52 3.07
N ALA A 237 23.40 -7.19 2.81
CA ALA A 237 22.10 -6.53 2.86
C ALA A 237 21.63 -6.43 4.31
N ASP A 238 21.30 -5.23 4.80
CA ASP A 238 20.70 -5.05 6.12
C ASP A 238 19.26 -5.60 6.15
N ILE A 239 18.55 -5.44 5.02
CA ILE A 239 17.13 -5.75 4.87
C ILE A 239 16.91 -6.55 3.59
N VAL A 240 16.00 -7.53 3.64
CA VAL A 240 15.52 -8.26 2.45
C VAL A 240 13.99 -8.30 2.35
N THR A 241 13.45 -8.40 1.13
CA THR A 241 12.02 -8.64 0.91
C THR A 241 11.66 -10.12 0.90
N VAL A 242 10.49 -10.45 1.46
CA VAL A 242 10.00 -11.82 1.62
C VAL A 242 8.50 -11.90 1.31
N HIS A 243 8.09 -12.82 0.44
CA HIS A 243 6.69 -13.19 0.27
C HIS A 243 6.26 -14.20 1.34
N GLY A 244 5.10 -13.99 1.95
CA GLY A 244 4.56 -14.95 2.93
C GLY A 244 3.78 -16.11 2.32
N ILE A 245 3.79 -16.27 0.99
CA ILE A 245 3.08 -17.37 0.29
C ILE A 245 3.49 -18.76 0.83
N PRO A 246 4.78 -19.05 1.10
CA PRO A 246 5.19 -20.37 1.60
C PRO A 246 4.89 -20.63 3.09
N GLY A 247 4.38 -19.64 3.83
CA GLY A 247 4.24 -19.70 5.28
C GLY A 247 5.49 -19.24 6.05
N SER A 248 5.44 -19.23 7.38
CA SER A 248 6.44 -18.57 8.25
C SER A 248 7.81 -19.27 8.29
N GLY A 249 7.93 -20.51 7.84
CA GLY A 249 9.21 -21.23 7.84
C GLY A 249 10.31 -20.54 7.03
N ILE A 250 9.93 -19.68 6.07
CA ILE A 250 10.83 -18.80 5.33
C ILE A 250 11.54 -17.77 6.25
N ILE A 251 10.84 -17.24 7.25
CA ILE A 251 11.36 -16.24 8.20
C ILE A 251 12.37 -16.89 9.14
N GLU A 252 12.01 -18.05 9.71
CA GLU A 252 12.89 -18.81 10.58
C GLU A 252 14.19 -19.20 9.86
N ALA A 253 14.09 -19.61 8.59
CA ALA A 253 15.27 -19.92 7.79
C ALA A 253 16.20 -18.72 7.58
N LEU A 254 15.65 -17.54 7.26
CA LEU A 254 16.44 -16.31 7.11
C LEU A 254 17.05 -15.84 8.43
N LYS A 255 16.32 -16.01 9.54
CA LYS A 255 16.80 -15.71 10.89
C LYS A 255 17.97 -16.60 11.29
N ILE A 256 17.85 -17.92 11.10
CA ILE A 256 18.94 -18.88 11.35
C ILE A 256 20.17 -18.53 10.49
N ALA A 257 19.94 -18.26 9.20
CA ALA A 257 20.99 -17.84 8.26
C ALA A 257 21.71 -16.54 8.67
N SER A 258 21.02 -15.64 9.35
CA SER A 258 21.61 -14.36 9.76
C SER A 258 22.62 -14.51 10.89
N ARG A 259 22.59 -15.63 11.64
CA ARG A 259 23.50 -15.91 12.76
C ARG A 259 23.52 -14.73 13.74
N ASP A 260 24.70 -14.21 14.05
CA ASP A 260 24.89 -13.05 14.93
C ASP A 260 24.83 -11.70 14.18
N SER A 261 24.59 -11.70 12.86
CA SER A 261 24.50 -10.46 12.08
C SER A 261 23.14 -9.80 12.29
N GLU A 262 23.15 -8.50 12.57
CA GLU A 262 21.93 -7.69 12.65
C GLU A 262 21.29 -7.58 11.26
N ARG A 263 20.22 -8.35 11.05
CA ARG A 263 19.46 -8.41 9.79
C ARG A 263 17.98 -8.33 10.08
N GLY A 264 17.22 -7.85 9.11
CA GLY A 264 15.76 -7.85 9.18
C GLY A 264 15.13 -8.19 7.84
N CYS A 265 13.87 -8.56 7.87
CA CYS A 265 13.09 -8.71 6.65
C CYS A 265 11.82 -7.87 6.67
N VAL A 266 11.37 -7.48 5.48
CA VAL A 266 10.04 -6.91 5.27
C VAL A 266 9.17 -7.91 4.52
N LEU A 267 7.94 -8.10 5.00
CA LEU A 267 6.99 -8.97 4.34
C LEU A 267 6.23 -8.21 3.25
N ILE A 268 6.09 -8.82 2.08
CA ILE A 268 5.28 -8.25 1.00
C ILE A 268 3.82 -8.53 1.33
N ALA A 269 3.12 -7.51 1.81
CA ALA A 269 1.70 -7.57 2.14
C ALA A 269 0.82 -7.11 0.98
N GLU A 270 1.29 -6.16 0.18
CA GLU A 270 0.64 -5.71 -1.05
C GLU A 270 1.65 -5.40 -2.14
N MET A 271 1.23 -5.52 -3.40
CA MET A 271 2.02 -5.10 -4.55
C MET A 271 1.34 -3.92 -5.27
N SER A 272 2.14 -3.04 -5.86
CA SER A 272 1.65 -1.87 -6.61
C SER A 272 1.21 -2.19 -8.05
N SER A 273 1.33 -3.44 -8.47
CA SER A 273 1.00 -3.89 -9.83
C SER A 273 -0.49 -4.14 -10.00
N LYS A 274 -1.03 -3.78 -11.17
CA LYS A 274 -2.41 -4.08 -11.52
C LYS A 274 -2.67 -5.59 -11.50
N GLY A 275 -3.71 -6.03 -10.79
CA GLY A 275 -4.10 -7.44 -10.71
C GLY A 275 -3.34 -8.26 -9.66
N ALA A 276 -2.64 -7.62 -8.72
CA ALA A 276 -2.00 -8.29 -7.61
C ALA A 276 -2.98 -9.17 -6.82
N LEU A 277 -2.56 -10.39 -6.47
CA LEU A 277 -3.35 -11.37 -5.72
C LEU A 277 -3.28 -11.17 -4.20
N THR A 278 -2.72 -10.05 -3.76
CA THR A 278 -2.56 -9.67 -2.35
C THR A 278 -3.85 -9.02 -1.83
N ASP A 279 -4.89 -9.84 -1.64
CA ASP A 279 -6.19 -9.41 -1.12
C ASP A 279 -6.19 -9.17 0.41
N GLU A 280 -7.36 -8.86 0.97
CA GLU A 280 -7.49 -8.59 2.41
C GLU A 280 -7.17 -9.80 3.29
N ASN A 281 -7.51 -11.01 2.83
CA ASN A 281 -7.21 -12.23 3.56
C ASN A 281 -5.71 -12.52 3.57
N TYR A 282 -5.05 -12.32 2.43
CA TYR A 282 -3.59 -12.40 2.35
C TYR A 282 -2.93 -11.39 3.29
N ARG A 283 -3.34 -10.11 3.25
CA ARG A 283 -2.85 -9.07 4.16
C ARG A 283 -3.01 -9.46 5.63
N LYS A 284 -4.18 -9.99 6.02
CA LYS A 284 -4.43 -10.45 7.38
C LYS A 284 -3.41 -11.51 7.83
N LYS A 285 -3.17 -12.53 7.00
CA LYS A 285 -2.19 -13.59 7.29
C LYS A 285 -0.76 -13.05 7.39
N ILE A 286 -0.40 -12.08 6.55
CA ILE A 286 0.92 -11.43 6.60
C ILE A 286 1.12 -10.65 7.90
N ARG A 287 0.07 -9.99 8.43
CA ARG A 287 0.13 -9.32 9.74
C ARG A 287 0.34 -10.30 10.88
N GLU A 288 -0.46 -11.36 10.93
CA GLU A 288 -0.33 -12.41 11.95
C GLU A 288 1.07 -13.05 11.93
N MET A 289 1.61 -13.25 10.72
CA MET A 289 2.98 -13.74 10.53
C MET A 289 4.01 -12.74 11.08
N ALA A 290 3.90 -11.46 10.77
CA ALA A 290 4.80 -10.43 11.30
C ALA A 290 4.73 -10.29 12.82
N ASP A 291 3.52 -10.24 13.40
CA ASP A 291 3.30 -10.12 14.83
C ASP A 291 3.95 -11.27 15.62
N SER A 292 4.04 -12.45 15.00
CA SER A 292 4.67 -13.64 15.59
C SER A 292 6.20 -13.67 15.49
N HIS A 293 6.82 -12.76 14.72
CA HIS A 293 8.26 -12.75 14.41
C HIS A 293 8.87 -11.35 14.53
N THR A 294 8.44 -10.56 15.52
CA THR A 294 8.87 -9.16 15.74
C THR A 294 10.36 -8.97 16.02
N ASP A 295 11.07 -10.06 16.32
CA ASP A 295 12.51 -10.09 16.53
C ASP A 295 13.31 -10.13 15.22
N TYR A 296 12.67 -10.41 14.08
CA TYR A 296 13.34 -10.47 12.77
C TYR A 296 12.57 -9.74 11.65
N VAL A 297 11.23 -9.78 11.66
CA VAL A 297 10.39 -9.00 10.76
C VAL A 297 10.36 -7.55 11.23
N ILE A 298 10.74 -6.63 10.35
CA ILE A 298 10.81 -5.19 10.66
C ILE A 298 9.64 -4.39 10.08
N GLY A 299 8.84 -4.99 9.20
CA GLY A 299 7.70 -4.29 8.60
C GLY A 299 7.23 -4.89 7.29
N PHE A 300 6.66 -4.04 6.44
CA PHE A 300 5.89 -4.45 5.27
C PHE A 300 6.21 -3.65 4.02
N VAL A 301 6.24 -4.33 2.89
CA VAL A 301 5.97 -3.70 1.58
C VAL A 301 4.45 -3.70 1.38
N SER A 302 3.86 -2.52 1.23
CA SER A 302 2.39 -2.36 1.17
C SER A 302 1.98 -1.10 0.38
N GLN A 303 0.67 -0.86 0.25
CA GLN A 303 0.07 0.32 -0.39
C GLN A 303 -0.90 1.07 0.55
N GLN A 304 -1.18 0.50 1.72
CA GLN A 304 -1.84 1.12 2.87
C GLN A 304 -1.20 0.63 4.18
N ARG A 305 -1.37 1.38 5.27
CA ARG A 305 -0.97 0.92 6.61
C ARG A 305 -1.85 -0.26 7.00
N ILE A 306 -1.20 -1.33 7.46
CA ILE A 306 -1.89 -2.57 7.81
C ILE A 306 -1.70 -2.95 9.28
N SER A 307 -0.64 -2.46 9.94
CA SER A 307 -0.40 -2.70 11.36
C SER A 307 -0.31 -1.39 12.15
N GLU A 308 -0.81 -1.44 13.39
CA GLU A 308 -0.70 -0.37 14.38
C GLU A 308 0.52 -0.52 15.29
N ASN A 309 1.28 -1.62 15.18
CA ASN A 309 2.50 -1.79 15.96
C ASN A 309 3.54 -0.73 15.54
N PRO A 310 3.95 0.19 16.44
CA PRO A 310 4.86 1.28 16.08
C PRO A 310 6.26 0.80 15.70
N SER A 311 6.60 -0.45 16.04
CA SER A 311 7.88 -1.08 15.70
C SER A 311 7.95 -1.55 14.25
N PHE A 312 6.81 -1.70 13.57
CA PHE A 312 6.81 -2.06 12.16
C PHE A 312 6.89 -0.82 11.27
N THR A 313 7.72 -0.91 10.23
CA THR A 313 7.78 0.08 9.16
C THR A 313 6.86 -0.30 7.99
N HIS A 314 6.23 0.68 7.37
CA HIS A 314 5.44 0.50 6.15
C HIS A 314 6.16 1.16 4.97
N MET A 315 6.67 0.36 4.04
CA MET A 315 7.44 0.82 2.88
C MET A 315 6.60 0.73 1.60
N PHE A 316 6.33 1.88 0.97
CA PHE A 316 5.43 1.94 -0.19
C PHE A 316 6.21 2.17 -1.48
N PRO A 317 6.28 1.18 -2.38
CA PRO A 317 6.72 1.39 -3.76
C PRO A 317 5.62 2.06 -4.58
N GLY A 318 5.95 2.42 -5.82
CA GLY A 318 5.00 3.07 -6.72
C GLY A 318 4.71 4.52 -6.33
N VAL A 319 5.73 5.25 -5.91
CA VAL A 319 5.62 6.68 -5.60
C VAL A 319 6.25 7.49 -6.73
N ASN A 320 5.50 8.48 -7.25
CA ASN A 320 6.00 9.42 -8.27
C ASN A 320 5.32 10.79 -8.12
N ILE A 321 6.10 11.85 -8.29
CA ILE A 321 5.65 13.25 -8.28
C ILE A 321 4.85 13.58 -9.57
N ALA A 322 5.29 13.08 -10.72
CA ALA A 322 4.56 13.16 -11.97
C ALA A 322 3.59 11.97 -12.02
N VAL A 323 2.27 12.23 -11.92
CA VAL A 323 1.21 11.22 -11.69
C VAL A 323 0.91 10.35 -12.93
N SER A 324 1.91 9.90 -13.70
CA SER A 324 1.74 9.05 -14.89
C SER A 324 2.36 7.68 -14.70
N GLY A 325 1.54 6.62 -14.77
CA GLY A 325 1.93 5.19 -14.73
C GLY A 325 2.94 4.77 -15.80
N ASP A 326 3.50 3.57 -15.70
CA ASP A 326 4.38 3.02 -16.73
C ASP A 326 3.64 2.10 -17.73
N SER A 327 4.35 1.67 -18.79
CA SER A 327 3.82 0.77 -19.82
C SER A 327 3.68 -0.69 -19.37
N LEU A 328 4.07 -1.03 -18.15
CA LEU A 328 4.08 -2.39 -17.59
C LEU A 328 3.14 -2.55 -16.38
N GLY A 329 2.21 -1.62 -16.18
CA GLY A 329 1.12 -1.74 -15.21
C GLY A 329 1.41 -1.17 -13.82
N GLN A 330 2.46 -0.35 -13.68
CA GLN A 330 2.76 0.39 -12.44
C GLN A 330 1.75 1.52 -12.22
N GLN A 331 1.19 1.59 -11.01
CA GLN A 331 0.37 2.72 -10.53
C GLN A 331 1.22 3.63 -9.64
N TYR A 332 1.02 4.95 -9.72
CA TYR A 332 1.77 5.92 -8.92
C TYR A 332 0.88 6.71 -7.96
N LYS A 333 1.37 6.90 -6.73
CA LYS A 333 0.86 7.85 -5.73
C LYS A 333 1.89 8.98 -5.53
N SER A 334 1.44 10.20 -5.20
CA SER A 334 2.36 11.25 -4.77
C SER A 334 2.97 10.90 -3.40
N PRO A 335 4.11 11.50 -3.02
CA PRO A 335 4.70 11.28 -1.70
C PRO A 335 3.73 11.55 -0.54
N GLU A 336 2.98 12.65 -0.60
CA GLU A 336 2.01 13.02 0.44
C GLU A 336 0.87 12.02 0.53
N ASN A 337 0.34 11.56 -0.61
CA ASN A 337 -0.71 10.56 -0.65
C ASN A 337 -0.23 9.19 -0.16
N ALA A 338 1.04 8.83 -0.39
CA ALA A 338 1.61 7.62 0.18
C ALA A 338 1.67 7.71 1.71
N VAL A 339 2.18 8.83 2.22
CA VAL A 339 2.30 9.09 3.67
C VAL A 339 0.93 9.15 4.34
N ALA A 340 -0.07 9.82 3.73
CA ALA A 340 -1.46 9.88 4.16
C ALA A 340 -2.17 8.51 4.20
N ASN A 341 -1.72 7.58 3.36
CA ASN A 341 -2.16 6.18 3.40
C ASN A 341 -1.34 5.34 4.39
N GLY A 342 -0.42 5.96 5.15
CA GLY A 342 0.33 5.36 6.23
C GLY A 342 1.74 4.87 5.88
N ALA A 343 2.31 5.29 4.73
CA ALA A 343 3.70 4.98 4.38
C ALA A 343 4.66 5.63 5.37
N ASP A 344 5.48 4.83 6.04
CA ASP A 344 6.60 5.32 6.83
C ASP A 344 7.77 5.69 5.93
N VAL A 345 8.02 4.86 4.90
CA VAL A 345 9.06 5.06 3.89
C VAL A 345 8.44 5.01 2.50
N VAL A 346 8.84 5.94 1.63
CA VAL A 346 8.51 5.89 0.20
C VAL A 346 9.66 5.26 -0.58
N ILE A 347 9.36 4.30 -1.47
CA ILE A 347 10.35 3.67 -2.36
C ILE A 347 10.17 4.24 -3.77
N VAL A 348 11.22 4.90 -4.27
CA VAL A 348 11.20 5.59 -5.57
C VAL A 348 12.34 5.08 -6.45
N GLY A 349 12.02 4.62 -7.66
CA GLY A 349 13.02 4.16 -8.65
C GLY A 349 13.20 5.18 -9.77
N ARG A 350 12.66 4.86 -10.96
CA ARG A 350 12.71 5.69 -12.18
C ARG A 350 12.38 7.17 -11.97
N GLY A 351 11.49 7.50 -11.03
CA GLY A 351 11.16 8.88 -10.69
C GLY A 351 12.36 9.73 -10.27
N ILE A 352 13.43 9.12 -9.77
CA ILE A 352 14.71 9.77 -9.45
C ILE A 352 15.78 9.35 -10.46
N CYS A 353 15.99 8.05 -10.66
CA CYS A 353 17.12 7.52 -11.43
C CYS A 353 17.08 7.89 -12.92
N SER A 354 15.93 8.29 -13.47
CA SER A 354 15.77 8.74 -14.86
C SER A 354 15.63 10.25 -15.00
N SER A 355 15.75 11.01 -13.90
CA SER A 355 15.68 12.47 -13.93
C SER A 355 16.99 13.08 -14.44
N SER A 356 16.89 14.27 -15.04
CA SER A 356 18.06 15.03 -15.50
C SER A 356 18.92 15.56 -14.36
N ASP A 357 18.32 15.80 -13.20
CA ASP A 357 18.99 16.19 -11.96
C ASP A 357 18.54 15.27 -10.82
N ILE A 358 19.29 14.18 -10.65
CA ILE A 358 18.98 13.15 -9.66
C ILE A 358 19.04 13.68 -8.22
N ILE A 359 19.91 14.67 -7.95
CA ILE A 359 20.11 15.21 -6.60
C ILE A 359 18.93 16.11 -6.25
N ALA A 360 18.60 17.08 -7.11
CA ALA A 360 17.47 17.97 -6.87
C ALA A 360 16.16 17.17 -6.75
N THR A 361 15.98 16.16 -7.61
CA THR A 361 14.79 15.29 -7.57
C THR A 361 14.73 14.47 -6.29
N ALA A 362 15.84 13.87 -5.84
CA ALA A 362 15.88 13.13 -4.58
C ALA A 362 15.59 14.02 -3.36
N ILE A 363 16.10 15.26 -3.36
CA ILE A 363 15.79 16.26 -2.33
C ILE A 363 14.30 16.57 -2.33
N GLU A 364 13.67 16.74 -3.50
CA GLU A 364 12.24 17.01 -3.59
C GLU A 364 11.40 15.86 -2.99
N TYR A 365 11.68 14.60 -3.38
CA TYR A 365 10.99 13.44 -2.80
C TYR A 365 11.18 13.38 -1.28
N LYS A 366 12.43 13.50 -0.80
CA LYS A 366 12.79 13.52 0.62
C LYS A 366 11.98 14.56 1.38
N SER A 367 11.99 15.81 0.92
CA SER A 367 11.33 16.92 1.60
C SER A 367 9.82 16.72 1.64
N ARG A 368 9.21 16.32 0.52
CA ARG A 368 7.76 16.11 0.43
C ARG A 368 7.28 14.95 1.30
N SER A 369 7.98 13.82 1.27
CA SER A 369 7.59 12.66 2.08
C SER A 369 7.85 12.86 3.58
N TYR A 370 8.94 13.53 3.96
CA TYR A 370 9.26 13.74 5.37
C TYR A 370 8.37 14.83 5.98
N ASN A 371 8.15 15.95 5.29
CA ASN A 371 7.26 17.01 5.78
C ASN A 371 5.83 16.50 5.94
N ALA A 372 5.32 15.70 4.99
CA ALA A 372 4.01 15.08 5.12
C ALA A 372 3.91 14.18 6.38
N TYR A 373 4.98 13.44 6.71
CA TYR A 373 5.03 12.60 7.89
C TYR A 373 5.03 13.43 9.18
N ASP A 374 5.87 14.47 9.21
CA ASP A 374 6.02 15.37 10.35
C ASP A 374 4.71 16.11 10.65
N GLU A 375 4.00 16.57 9.62
CA GLU A 375 2.67 17.18 9.76
C GLU A 375 1.63 16.22 10.36
N GLU A 376 1.66 14.93 10.00
CA GLU A 376 0.78 13.92 10.62
C GLU A 376 1.12 13.65 12.08
N CYS A 377 2.41 13.68 12.42
CA CYS A 377 2.84 13.63 13.81
C CYS A 377 2.34 14.84 14.60
N MET A 378 2.43 16.06 14.06
CA MET A 378 1.96 17.27 14.76
C MET A 378 0.44 17.26 15.00
N LYS A 379 -0.36 16.89 13.99
CA LYS A 379 -1.82 16.70 14.11
C LYS A 379 -2.20 15.66 15.16
N SER A 380 -1.26 14.78 15.51
CA SER A 380 -1.44 13.76 16.52
C SER A 380 -1.18 14.26 17.93
N PHE A 381 -0.70 15.49 18.16
CA PHE A 381 -0.52 16.05 19.52
C PHE A 381 -1.46 17.21 19.85
N GLU A 382 -2.18 17.73 18.86
CA GLU A 382 -3.41 18.51 19.04
C GLU A 382 -4.59 17.60 19.45
#